data_AF-A0A920NP01-F1
#
_entry.id   AF-A0A920NP01-F1
#
_cell.length_a   1.000
_cell.length_b   1.000
_cell.length_c   1.000
_cell.angle_alpha   90.00
_cell.angle_beta   90.00
_cell.angle_gamma   90.00
#
_symmetry.space_group_name_H-M   'P 1'
#
loop_
_entity.id
_entity.type
_entity.pdbx_description
1 polymer ?
#
loop_
_entity_poly.entity_id
_entity_poly.type
_entity_poly.pdbx_seq_one_letter_code
_entity_poly.pdbx_strand_id
1 'polypeptide(L)'
;MGCHTWPCCHNNCKLTSQEYTSAKLYIQQNEWDKAKEFLIKAIEVESENPEIPYQLGYHVYGVREKNWEKMNQSFDAALAIDPNKKILGQEKTVKELVTMARTQFWAETYNKGVVEFNEYRAVAMDEKDAVLKKGPITTFEVSAKIKPDEAQSYAMLSTCNHFGWQYR
;
A
#
# COMPACT_ATOMS: atom_id res chain seq x y z
N MET A 1 -56.17 -6.35 6.71
CA MET A 1 -54.84 -6.46 7.33
C MET A 1 -53.87 -6.87 6.24
N GLY A 2 -53.20 -5.88 5.63
CA GLY A 2 -52.30 -6.10 4.50
C GLY A 2 -50.94 -6.57 5.00
N CYS A 3 -50.61 -7.83 4.76
CA CYS A 3 -49.26 -8.35 4.92
C CYS A 3 -48.54 -8.11 3.58
N HIS A 4 -47.83 -6.98 3.47
CA HIS A 4 -46.93 -6.74 2.35
C HIS A 4 -45.66 -7.57 2.57
N THR A 5 -45.70 -8.82 2.14
CA THR A 5 -44.51 -9.64 1.91
C THR A 5 -43.77 -9.07 0.70
N TRP A 6 -42.66 -8.39 0.93
CA TRP A 6 -41.69 -8.09 -0.12
C TRP A 6 -40.95 -9.38 -0.50
N PRO A 7 -40.95 -9.79 -1.77
CA PRO A 7 -40.12 -10.89 -2.23
C PRO A 7 -38.77 -10.31 -2.70
N CYS A 8 -37.75 -10.36 -1.86
CA CYS A 8 -36.38 -10.30 -2.37
C CYS A 8 -36.05 -11.67 -2.97
N CYS A 9 -36.53 -11.87 -4.19
CA CYS A 9 -36.20 -13.01 -5.03
C CYS A 9 -34.70 -13.02 -5.35
N HIS A 10 -34.11 -14.19 -5.16
CA HIS A 10 -32.97 -14.75 -5.89
C HIS A 10 -32.56 -13.93 -7.12
N ASN A 11 -31.49 -13.17 -6.99
CA ASN A 11 -30.52 -12.91 -8.04
C ASN A 11 -29.27 -12.32 -7.40
N ASN A 12 -28.13 -12.75 -7.90
CA ASN A 12 -26.77 -12.43 -7.48
C ASN A 12 -26.48 -10.92 -7.68
N CYS A 13 -27.11 -10.07 -6.86
CA CYS A 13 -27.04 -8.62 -6.96
C CYS A 13 -25.79 -8.14 -6.23
N LYS A 14 -24.72 -7.86 -6.99
CA LYS A 14 -23.59 -7.06 -6.53
C LYS A 14 -24.08 -5.64 -6.19
N LEU A 15 -24.79 -5.47 -5.08
CA LEU A 15 -25.09 -4.17 -4.53
C LEU A 15 -23.91 -3.79 -3.65
N THR A 16 -23.02 -2.95 -4.17
CA THR A 16 -22.02 -2.31 -3.31
C THR A 16 -22.75 -1.51 -2.24
N SER A 17 -22.35 -1.68 -0.99
CA SER A 17 -22.84 -0.95 0.17
C SER A 17 -22.82 0.56 -0.10
N GLN A 18 -23.73 1.26 0.58
CA GLN A 18 -23.77 2.71 0.52
C GLN A 18 -22.43 3.28 1.00
N GLU A 19 -21.85 2.65 2.01
CA GLU A 19 -20.55 2.97 2.60
C GLU A 19 -19.44 2.91 1.55
N TYR A 20 -19.34 1.80 0.80
CA TYR A 20 -18.33 1.65 -0.23
C TYR A 20 -18.54 2.63 -1.40
N THR A 21 -19.80 2.91 -1.75
CA THR A 21 -20.13 3.88 -2.80
C THR A 21 -19.68 5.29 -2.40
N SER A 22 -19.95 5.71 -1.17
CA SER A 22 -19.47 6.97 -0.60
C SER A 22 -17.95 7.02 -0.51
N ALA A 23 -17.29 5.94 -0.09
CA ALA A 23 -15.84 5.86 -0.06
C ALA A 23 -15.21 6.14 -1.44
N LYS A 24 -15.71 5.51 -2.51
CA LYS A 24 -15.23 5.75 -3.89
C LYS A 24 -15.37 7.22 -4.30
N LEU A 25 -16.49 7.85 -3.96
CA LEU A 25 -16.72 9.26 -4.26
C LEU A 25 -15.67 10.14 -3.54
N TYR A 26 -15.42 9.89 -2.25
CA TYR A 26 -14.42 10.64 -1.50
C TYR A 26 -13.00 10.42 -2.03
N ILE A 27 -12.65 9.21 -2.51
CA ILE A 27 -11.39 8.95 -3.20
C ILE A 27 -11.27 9.81 -4.47
N GLN A 28 -12.32 9.89 -5.28
CA GLN A 28 -12.34 10.73 -6.49
C GLN A 28 -12.22 12.23 -6.19
N GLN A 29 -12.76 12.66 -5.05
CA GLN A 29 -12.68 14.04 -4.55
C GLN A 29 -11.37 14.34 -3.80
N ASN A 30 -10.49 13.35 -3.64
CA ASN A 30 -9.28 13.42 -2.81
C ASN A 30 -9.56 13.75 -1.32
N GLU A 31 -10.76 13.45 -0.83
CA GLU A 31 -11.15 13.60 0.58
C GLU A 31 -10.73 12.34 1.39
N TRP A 32 -9.42 12.18 1.59
CA TRP A 32 -8.82 10.95 2.11
C TRP A 32 -9.30 10.52 3.51
N ASP A 33 -9.51 11.49 4.40
CA ASP A 33 -9.93 11.19 5.77
C ASP A 33 -11.36 10.62 5.80
N LYS A 34 -12.26 11.20 4.99
CA LYS A 34 -13.62 10.66 4.80
C LYS A 34 -13.59 9.34 4.05
N ALA A 35 -12.78 9.23 3.00
CA ALA A 35 -12.60 7.97 2.28
C ALA A 35 -12.19 6.84 3.24
N LYS A 36 -11.22 7.09 4.13
CA LYS A 36 -10.79 6.14 5.16
C LYS A 36 -11.92 5.75 6.09
N GLU A 37 -12.66 6.72 6.62
CA GLU A 37 -13.79 6.45 7.53
C GLU A 37 -14.83 5.54 6.86
N PHE A 38 -15.23 5.86 5.63
CA PHE A 38 -16.23 5.09 4.90
C PHE A 38 -15.71 3.73 4.42
N LEU A 39 -14.43 3.60 4.07
CA LEU A 39 -13.81 2.30 3.77
C LEU A 39 -13.81 1.39 4.99
N ILE A 40 -13.50 1.91 6.18
CA ILE A 40 -13.53 1.12 7.42
C ILE A 40 -14.95 0.63 7.71
N LYS A 41 -15.97 1.49 7.59
CA LYS A 41 -17.38 1.08 7.73
C LYS A 41 -17.78 0.05 6.67
N ALA A 42 -17.32 0.22 5.44
CA ALA A 42 -17.61 -0.70 4.35
C ALA A 42 -17.02 -2.11 4.58
N ILE A 43 -15.86 -2.22 5.26
CA ILE A 43 -15.28 -3.51 5.64
C ILE A 43 -16.20 -4.28 6.61
N GLU A 44 -16.90 -3.58 7.51
CA GLU A 44 -17.83 -4.21 8.47
C GLU A 44 -19.08 -4.76 7.77
N VAL A 45 -19.53 -4.11 6.70
CA VAL A 45 -20.74 -4.49 5.95
C VAL A 45 -20.43 -5.50 4.84
N GLU A 46 -19.29 -5.36 4.16
CA GLU A 46 -18.85 -6.16 3.01
C GLU A 46 -17.47 -6.80 3.25
N SER A 47 -17.36 -7.61 4.29
CA SER A 47 -16.10 -8.28 4.65
C SER A 47 -15.55 -9.23 3.57
N GLU A 48 -16.41 -9.74 2.67
CA GLU A 48 -16.05 -10.63 1.56
C GLU A 48 -15.64 -9.89 0.26
N ASN A 49 -15.54 -8.56 0.31
CA ASN A 49 -15.14 -7.75 -0.84
C ASN A 49 -13.66 -7.35 -0.74
N PRO A 50 -12.73 -7.99 -1.48
CA PRO A 50 -11.31 -7.66 -1.43
C PRO A 50 -10.97 -6.29 -2.06
N GLU A 51 -11.90 -5.69 -2.80
CA GLU A 51 -11.72 -4.38 -3.40
C GLU A 51 -11.59 -3.28 -2.33
N ILE A 52 -12.33 -3.42 -1.21
CA ILE A 52 -12.36 -2.45 -0.12
C ILE A 52 -11.00 -2.38 0.62
N PRO A 53 -10.45 -3.48 1.17
CA PRO A 53 -9.14 -3.45 1.80
C PRO A 53 -8.02 -3.11 0.79
N TYR A 54 -8.14 -3.49 -0.49
CA TYR A 54 -7.20 -3.05 -1.52
C TYR A 54 -7.21 -1.52 -1.69
N GLN A 55 -8.39 -0.90 -1.81
CA GLN A 55 -8.56 0.55 -1.94
C GLN A 55 -8.03 1.29 -0.71
N LEU A 56 -8.30 0.77 0.49
CA LEU A 56 -7.77 1.31 1.74
C LEU A 56 -6.24 1.24 1.80
N GLY A 57 -5.66 0.09 1.46
CA GLY A 57 -4.22 -0.10 1.38
C GLY A 57 -3.57 0.86 0.38
N TYR A 58 -4.09 0.92 -0.85
CA TYR A 58 -3.50 1.72 -1.92
C TYR A 58 -3.67 3.22 -1.68
N HIS A 59 -4.90 3.73 -1.58
CA HIS A 59 -5.15 5.18 -1.58
C HIS A 59 -4.89 5.84 -0.24
N VAL A 60 -5.31 5.20 0.86
CA VAL A 60 -5.18 5.80 2.19
C VAL A 60 -3.79 5.53 2.75
N TYR A 61 -3.41 4.26 2.93
CA TYR A 61 -2.15 3.94 3.60
C TYR A 61 -0.92 4.14 2.71
N GLY A 62 -0.98 3.75 1.44
CA GLY A 62 0.15 3.85 0.51
C GLY A 62 0.35 5.24 -0.09
N VAL A 63 -0.69 5.83 -0.69
CA VAL A 63 -0.60 7.15 -1.33
C VAL A 63 -0.59 8.28 -0.30
N ARG A 64 -1.59 8.34 0.58
CA ARG A 64 -1.79 9.50 1.46
C ARG A 64 -0.91 9.48 2.71
N GLU A 65 -0.95 8.40 3.49
CA GLU A 65 -0.29 8.34 4.79
C GLU A 65 1.18 7.91 4.70
N LYS A 66 1.58 7.23 3.61
CA LYS A 66 2.88 6.56 3.50
C LYS A 66 3.15 5.61 4.68
N ASN A 67 2.07 5.02 5.21
CA ASN A 67 2.11 4.03 6.28
C ASN A 67 2.22 2.64 5.66
N TRP A 68 3.46 2.24 5.37
CA TRP A 68 3.77 1.01 4.64
C TRP A 68 3.36 -0.27 5.37
N GLU A 69 3.37 -0.24 6.70
CA GLU A 69 2.92 -1.36 7.53
C GLU A 69 1.41 -1.58 7.37
N LYS A 70 0.60 -0.53 7.57
CA LYS A 70 -0.86 -0.62 7.40
C LYS A 70 -1.26 -0.87 5.95
N MET A 71 -0.51 -0.34 5.00
CA MET A 71 -0.68 -0.64 3.58
C MET A 71 -0.52 -2.14 3.32
N ASN A 72 0.56 -2.75 3.81
CA ASN A 72 0.78 -4.18 3.63
C ASN A 72 -0.25 -5.03 4.37
N GLN A 73 -0.64 -4.68 5.60
CA GLN A 73 -1.73 -5.35 6.31
C GLN A 73 -3.04 -5.31 5.51
N SER A 74 -3.34 -4.19 4.88
CA SER A 74 -4.55 -4.03 4.06
C SER A 74 -4.48 -4.84 2.76
N PHE A 75 -3.32 -4.90 2.12
CA PHE A 75 -3.11 -5.77 0.96
C PHE A 75 -3.19 -7.26 1.32
N ASP A 76 -2.63 -7.66 2.46
CA ASP A 76 -2.70 -9.04 2.93
C ASP A 76 -4.15 -9.43 3.28
N ALA A 77 -4.93 -8.51 3.84
CA ALA A 77 -6.36 -8.71 4.05
C ALA A 77 -7.12 -8.89 2.71
N ALA A 78 -6.81 -8.10 1.69
CA ALA A 78 -7.40 -8.27 0.36
C ALA A 78 -7.04 -9.64 -0.27
N LEU A 79 -5.77 -10.05 -0.16
CA LEU A 79 -5.28 -11.33 -0.65
C LEU A 79 -5.90 -12.52 0.10
N ALA A 80 -6.21 -12.37 1.38
CA ALA A 80 -6.82 -13.43 2.19
C ALA A 80 -8.28 -13.70 1.83
N ILE A 81 -9.00 -12.70 1.32
CA ILE A 81 -10.41 -12.84 0.91
C ILE A 81 -10.51 -13.61 -0.40
N ASP A 82 -9.93 -13.08 -1.48
CA ASP A 82 -9.85 -13.80 -2.77
C ASP A 82 -8.73 -13.20 -3.64
N PRO A 83 -7.57 -13.86 -3.72
CA PRO A 83 -6.42 -13.34 -4.46
C PRO A 83 -6.64 -13.39 -5.99
N ASN A 84 -7.57 -14.20 -6.50
CA ASN A 84 -7.81 -14.40 -7.92
C ASN A 84 -9.04 -13.61 -8.43
N LYS A 85 -9.76 -12.93 -7.55
CA LYS A 85 -10.89 -12.07 -7.93
C LYS A 85 -10.41 -10.91 -8.79
N LYS A 86 -11.13 -10.64 -9.87
CA LYS A 86 -10.98 -9.39 -10.63
C LYS A 86 -11.76 -8.29 -9.93
N ILE A 87 -11.09 -7.17 -9.66
CA ILE A 87 -11.65 -6.02 -8.94
C ILE A 87 -11.49 -4.74 -9.75
N LEU A 88 -12.16 -3.65 -9.35
CA LEU A 88 -12.06 -2.33 -9.96
C LEU A 88 -12.47 -2.26 -11.44
N GLY A 89 -13.25 -3.24 -11.91
CA GLY A 89 -13.64 -3.36 -13.32
C GLY A 89 -12.46 -3.62 -14.27
N GLN A 90 -11.32 -4.10 -13.75
CA GLN A 90 -10.12 -4.40 -14.53
C GLN A 90 -9.97 -5.91 -14.75
N GLU A 91 -9.21 -6.29 -15.78
CA GLU A 91 -8.91 -7.71 -16.06
C GLU A 91 -7.93 -8.34 -15.05
N LYS A 92 -7.32 -7.53 -14.19
CA LYS A 92 -6.32 -7.95 -13.21
C LYS A 92 -6.96 -8.48 -11.94
N THR A 93 -6.35 -9.53 -11.42
CA THR A 93 -6.67 -10.12 -10.13
C THR A 93 -6.18 -9.26 -8.96
N VAL A 94 -6.74 -9.47 -7.76
CA VAL A 94 -6.24 -8.86 -6.52
C VAL A 94 -4.74 -9.11 -6.36
N LYS A 95 -4.27 -10.34 -6.60
CA LYS A 95 -2.85 -10.70 -6.51
C LYS A 95 -1.98 -9.87 -7.44
N GLU A 96 -2.38 -9.72 -8.70
CA GLU A 96 -1.65 -8.91 -9.66
C GLU A 96 -1.65 -7.43 -9.26
N LEU A 97 -2.79 -6.89 -8.83
CA LEU A 97 -2.91 -5.50 -8.41
C LEU A 97 -2.05 -5.20 -7.17
N VAL A 98 -2.06 -6.07 -6.16
CA VAL A 98 -1.20 -5.95 -4.97
C VAL A 98 0.28 -6.02 -5.35
N THR A 99 0.65 -6.95 -6.22
CA THR A 99 2.04 -7.09 -6.70
C THR A 99 2.49 -5.83 -7.43
N MET A 100 1.63 -5.29 -8.30
CA MET A 100 1.90 -4.06 -9.02
C MET A 100 2.04 -2.86 -8.09
N ALA A 101 1.12 -2.71 -7.13
CA ALA A 101 1.14 -1.62 -6.16
C ALA A 101 2.43 -1.67 -5.31
N ARG A 102 2.76 -2.83 -4.74
CA ARG A 102 4.01 -3.02 -3.99
C ARG A 102 5.23 -2.71 -4.84
N THR A 103 5.26 -3.16 -6.10
CA THR A 103 6.37 -2.90 -7.02
C THR A 103 6.49 -1.41 -7.34
N GLN A 104 5.38 -0.70 -7.55
CA GLN A 104 5.39 0.74 -7.83
C GLN A 104 5.95 1.52 -6.63
N PHE A 105 5.39 1.32 -5.43
CA PHE A 105 5.84 2.03 -4.23
C PHE A 105 7.29 1.66 -3.86
N TRP A 106 7.66 0.40 -4.05
CA TRP A 106 9.03 -0.06 -3.84
C TRP A 106 9.98 0.63 -4.82
N ALA A 107 9.67 0.67 -6.12
CA ALA A 107 10.55 1.25 -7.13
C ALA A 107 10.75 2.75 -6.89
N GLU A 108 9.69 3.49 -6.56
CA GLU A 108 9.77 4.91 -6.19
C GLU A 108 10.73 5.12 -5.01
N THR A 109 10.55 4.33 -3.94
CA THR A 109 11.36 4.46 -2.71
C THR A 109 12.79 3.99 -2.93
N TYR A 110 12.99 2.87 -3.61
CA TYR A 110 14.30 2.29 -3.89
C TYR A 110 15.13 3.24 -4.75
N ASN A 111 14.55 3.80 -5.82
CA ASN A 111 15.25 4.75 -6.68
C ASN A 111 15.65 6.02 -5.91
N LYS A 112 14.79 6.50 -5.01
CA LYS A 112 15.16 7.58 -4.09
C LYS A 112 16.38 7.21 -3.23
N GLY A 113 16.41 6.00 -2.67
CA GLY A 113 17.55 5.50 -1.88
C GLY A 113 18.85 5.42 -2.70
N VAL A 114 18.76 5.04 -3.98
CA VAL A 114 19.91 5.03 -4.89
C VAL A 114 20.44 6.45 -5.14
N VAL A 115 19.57 7.44 -5.31
CA VAL A 115 19.96 8.84 -5.46
C VAL A 115 20.66 9.33 -4.18
N GLU A 116 20.05 9.13 -3.02
CA GLU A 116 20.63 9.51 -1.72
C GLU A 116 21.98 8.83 -1.46
N PHE A 117 22.14 7.58 -1.89
CA PHE A 117 23.41 6.86 -1.77
C PHE A 117 24.49 7.43 -2.69
N ASN A 118 24.14 7.80 -3.92
CA ASN A 118 25.08 8.44 -4.84
C ASN A 118 25.52 9.82 -4.34
N GLU A 119 24.59 10.59 -3.78
CA GLU A 119 24.87 11.88 -3.15
C GLU A 119 25.77 11.71 -1.91
N TYR A 120 25.45 10.74 -1.04
CA TYR A 120 26.27 10.39 0.13
C TYR A 120 27.74 10.14 -0.23
N ARG A 121 28.00 9.44 -1.33
CA ARG A 121 29.37 9.15 -1.77
C ARG A 121 30.18 10.41 -2.09
N ALA A 122 29.53 11.52 -2.42
CA ALA A 122 30.14 12.80 -2.73
C ALA A 122 30.33 13.74 -1.51
N VAL A 123 29.79 13.38 -0.34
CA VAL A 123 29.87 14.20 0.89
C VAL A 123 31.29 14.21 1.49
N ALA A 124 31.67 15.30 2.17
CA ALA A 124 32.93 15.42 2.90
C ALA A 124 33.02 14.41 4.07
N MET A 125 34.22 13.95 4.39
CA MET A 125 34.43 12.77 5.25
C MET A 125 33.93 12.94 6.69
N ASP A 126 33.93 14.16 7.21
CA ASP A 126 33.51 14.55 8.55
C ASP A 126 31.97 14.56 8.75
N GLU A 127 31.18 14.58 7.68
CA GLU A 127 29.71 14.56 7.74
C GLU A 127 29.08 13.21 7.34
N LYS A 128 29.89 12.28 6.82
CA LYS A 128 29.43 11.04 6.17
C LYS A 128 28.55 10.16 7.05
N ASP A 129 28.92 9.94 8.30
CA ASP A 129 28.23 8.98 9.17
C ASP A 129 26.79 9.39 9.51
N ALA A 130 26.56 10.68 9.75
CA ALA A 130 25.24 11.20 10.07
C ALA A 130 24.32 11.21 8.83
N VAL A 131 24.87 11.58 7.67
CA VAL A 131 24.14 11.62 6.40
C VAL A 131 23.77 10.21 5.92
N LEU A 132 24.68 9.24 6.07
CA LEU A 132 24.44 7.85 5.67
C LEU A 132 23.24 7.22 6.42
N LYS A 133 23.18 7.42 7.74
CA LYS A 133 22.12 6.84 8.57
C LYS A 133 20.75 7.49 8.31
N LYS A 134 20.71 8.81 8.17
CA LYS A 134 19.46 9.57 7.97
C LYS A 134 18.97 9.59 6.51
N GLY A 135 19.84 9.27 5.55
CA GLY A 135 19.50 9.20 4.13
C GLY A 135 19.29 7.76 3.65
N PRO A 136 20.25 7.20 2.88
CA PRO A 136 20.02 5.98 2.11
C PRO A 136 19.66 4.75 2.96
N ILE A 137 20.21 4.60 4.17
CA ILE A 137 19.85 3.46 5.06
C ILE A 137 18.35 3.50 5.38
N THR A 138 17.84 4.65 5.83
CA THR A 138 16.43 4.79 6.20
C THR A 138 15.54 4.54 4.98
N THR A 139 15.92 5.03 3.81
CA THR A 139 15.14 4.85 2.59
C THR A 139 15.13 3.40 2.10
N PHE A 140 16.24 2.67 2.16
CA PHE A 140 16.28 1.25 1.80
C PHE A 140 15.59 0.34 2.84
N GLU A 141 15.57 0.72 4.12
CA GLU A 141 14.74 0.05 5.13
C GLU A 141 13.26 0.19 4.80
N VAL A 142 12.84 1.39 4.36
CA VAL A 142 11.46 1.62 3.91
C VAL A 142 11.14 0.81 2.65
N SER A 143 12.03 0.75 1.65
CA SER A 143 11.81 -0.05 0.45
C SER A 143 11.70 -1.54 0.79
N ALA A 144 12.52 -2.05 1.71
CA ALA A 144 12.43 -3.42 2.22
C ALA A 144 11.10 -3.68 2.96
N LYS A 145 10.57 -2.69 3.69
CA LYS A 145 9.23 -2.81 4.33
C LYS A 145 8.11 -2.86 3.30
N ILE A 146 8.18 -2.10 2.22
CA ILE A 146 7.16 -2.06 1.16
C ILE A 146 7.08 -3.41 0.44
N LYS A 147 8.24 -3.95 0.07
CA LYS A 147 8.36 -5.21 -0.68
C LYS A 147 9.47 -6.08 -0.07
N PRO A 148 9.14 -6.90 0.96
CA PRO A 148 10.15 -7.64 1.73
C PRO A 148 10.77 -8.81 0.99
N ASP A 149 10.16 -9.26 -0.11
CA ASP A 149 10.66 -10.31 -1.00
C ASP A 149 11.61 -9.78 -2.09
N GLU A 150 11.88 -8.47 -2.11
CA GLU A 150 12.77 -7.85 -3.10
C GLU A 150 14.21 -7.74 -2.58
N ALA A 151 15.08 -8.60 -3.13
CA ALA A 151 16.47 -8.75 -2.68
C ALA A 151 17.31 -7.48 -2.82
N GLN A 152 17.00 -6.62 -3.81
CA GLN A 152 17.77 -5.42 -4.11
C GLN A 152 17.84 -4.43 -2.94
N SER A 153 16.75 -4.28 -2.17
CA SER A 153 16.72 -3.41 -0.99
C SER A 153 17.78 -3.84 0.04
N TYR A 154 17.90 -5.14 0.28
CA TYR A 154 18.86 -5.68 1.26
C TYR A 154 20.30 -5.61 0.76
N ALA A 155 20.54 -5.81 -0.54
CA ALA A 155 21.86 -5.65 -1.13
C ALA A 155 22.39 -4.22 -0.93
N MET A 156 21.53 -3.23 -1.12
CA MET A 156 21.88 -1.83 -0.88
C MET A 156 22.04 -1.51 0.62
N LEU A 157 21.22 -2.08 1.51
CA LEU A 157 21.42 -1.96 2.96
C LEU A 157 22.77 -2.52 3.41
N SER A 158 23.13 -3.72 2.94
CA SER A 158 24.43 -4.32 3.21
C SER A 158 25.58 -3.42 2.74
N THR A 159 25.44 -2.85 1.54
CA THR A 159 26.41 -1.92 0.97
C THR A 159 26.54 -0.66 1.83
N CYS A 160 25.42 -0.02 2.20
CA CYS A 160 25.41 1.16 3.06
C CYS A 160 26.08 0.88 4.41
N ASN A 161 25.73 -0.22 5.07
CA ASN A 161 26.30 -0.60 6.36
C ASN A 161 27.80 -0.87 6.31
N HIS A 162 28.30 -1.44 5.21
CA HIS A 162 29.73 -1.63 4.99
C HIS A 162 30.47 -0.29 4.91
N PHE A 163 29.96 0.67 4.14
CA PHE A 163 30.56 2.02 4.06
C PHE A 163 30.51 2.74 5.41
N GLY A 164 29.43 2.60 6.18
CA GLY A 164 29.33 3.17 7.54
C GLY A 164 30.29 2.56 8.57
N TRP A 165 30.88 1.40 8.29
CA TRP A 165 31.96 0.83 9.10
C TRP A 165 33.33 1.36 8.69
N GLN A 166 33.53 1.67 7.41
CA GLN A 166 34.82 2.16 6.90
C GLN A 166 35.13 3.62 7.26
N TYR A 167 34.10 4.44 7.48
CA TYR A 167 34.24 5.87 7.74
C TYR A 167 34.05 6.27 9.21
N ARG A 168 33.94 5.29 10.11
CA ARG A 168 33.88 5.48 11.56
C ARG A 168 35.27 5.57 12.18
#